data_AF-A0A378FM71-F1
#
_entry.id   AF-A0A378FM71-F1
#
_cell.length_a   1.000
_cell.length_b   1.000
_cell.length_c   1.000
_cell.angle_alpha   90.00
_cell.angle_beta   90.00
_cell.angle_gamma   90.00
#
_symmetry.space_group_name_H-M   'P 1'
#
loop_
_entity.id
_entity.type
_entity.pdbx_description
1 polymer ?
#
loop_
_entity_poly.entity_id
_entity_poly.type
_entity_poly.pdbx_seq_one_letter_code
_entity_poly.pdbx_strand_id
1 'polypeptide(L)'
;MKPMKNLLLMGLLSALGAGGALAAERSHFTHFITRDGATLKDGDKVFRFAGIHAPELHRIEDDARGPCRADPRGWGQYFKWPTAQEQQNWIQAMVQTGAKAQRVYVLSVQQEFDKACGRETHILAPETADGMPRLNEKAMRVYDNMIAEADKQGLRLILPFIDHWWWWAGASSLRRSIMKKRKTFIGPIARPSKPIWM
;
A
#
# COMPACT_ATOMS: atom_id res chain seq x y z
N MET A 1 -24.46 -52.31 -34.98
CA MET A 1 -24.84 -50.96 -34.50
C MET A 1 -24.41 -50.82 -33.05
N LYS A 2 -23.77 -49.67 -32.73
CA LYS A 2 -23.20 -49.15 -31.47
C LYS A 2 -23.97 -49.48 -30.16
N PRO A 3 -23.30 -49.51 -28.98
CA PRO A 3 -22.85 -48.27 -28.35
C PRO A 3 -21.41 -48.32 -27.80
N MET A 4 -20.48 -47.91 -28.67
CA MET A 4 -19.21 -47.31 -28.29
C MET A 4 -19.48 -45.82 -28.06
N LYS A 5 -19.98 -45.46 -26.86
CA LYS A 5 -20.28 -44.05 -26.53
C LYS A 5 -19.90 -43.63 -25.11
N ASN A 6 -19.58 -44.57 -24.20
CA ASN A 6 -19.33 -44.22 -22.80
C ASN A 6 -17.86 -44.23 -22.38
N LEU A 7 -16.93 -44.69 -23.23
CA LEU A 7 -15.52 -44.78 -22.84
C LEU A 7 -14.68 -43.52 -23.16
N LEU A 8 -15.22 -42.59 -23.96
CA LEU A 8 -14.54 -41.33 -24.29
C LEU A 8 -14.83 -40.19 -23.31
N LEU A 9 -15.78 -40.36 -22.39
CA LEU A 9 -16.16 -39.30 -21.44
C LEU A 9 -15.34 -39.31 -20.14
N MET A 10 -14.60 -40.38 -19.87
CA MET A 10 -13.82 -40.53 -18.63
C MET A 10 -12.36 -40.06 -18.74
N GLY A 11 -11.84 -39.85 -19.96
CA GLY A 11 -10.47 -39.38 -20.18
C GLY A 11 -10.30 -37.85 -20.25
N LEU A 12 -11.40 -37.10 -20.42
CA LEU A 12 -11.37 -35.64 -20.58
C LEU A 12 -11.67 -34.85 -19.29
N LEU A 13 -12.14 -35.51 -18.22
CA LEU A 13 -12.37 -34.84 -16.93
C LEU A 13 -11.14 -34.81 -16.01
N SER A 14 -10.08 -35.57 -16.30
CA SER A 14 -8.87 -35.58 -15.46
C SER A 14 -7.90 -34.44 -15.76
N ALA A 15 -8.12 -33.68 -16.85
CA ALA A 15 -7.25 -32.57 -17.25
C ALA A 15 -7.76 -31.17 -16.82
N LEU A 16 -8.96 -31.07 -16.23
CA LEU A 16 -9.53 -29.78 -15.78
C LEU A 16 -9.44 -29.56 -14.26
N GLY A 17 -8.80 -30.45 -13.50
CA GLY A 17 -8.68 -30.34 -12.04
C GLY A 17 -7.51 -29.50 -11.52
N ALA A 18 -6.60 -29.04 -12.40
CA ALA A 18 -5.37 -28.35 -11.98
C ALA A 18 -5.33 -26.84 -12.33
N GLY A 19 -6.47 -26.26 -12.74
CA GLY A 19 -6.54 -24.85 -13.16
C GLY A 19 -7.01 -23.86 -12.09
N GLY A 20 -7.05 -24.25 -10.82
CA GLY A 20 -7.84 -23.53 -9.79
C GLY A 20 -7.09 -22.96 -8.60
N ALA A 21 -5.77 -23.10 -8.53
CA ALA A 21 -4.97 -22.38 -7.54
C ALA A 21 -3.80 -21.76 -8.29
N LEU A 22 -3.91 -20.47 -8.60
CA LEU A 22 -2.72 -19.64 -8.69
C LEU A 22 -2.07 -19.76 -7.31
N ALA A 23 -1.15 -20.72 -7.16
CA ALA A 23 -0.32 -20.79 -5.97
C ALA A 23 0.38 -19.45 -5.91
N ALA A 24 0.00 -18.62 -4.95
CA ALA A 24 0.75 -17.43 -4.63
C ALA A 24 2.21 -17.88 -4.50
N GLU A 25 3.12 -17.22 -5.22
CA GLU A 25 4.54 -17.52 -5.14
C GLU A 25 4.91 -17.59 -3.66
N ARG A 26 5.56 -18.68 -3.27
CA ARG A 26 5.92 -18.88 -1.87
C ARG A 26 6.87 -17.75 -1.50
N SER A 27 6.56 -17.02 -0.42
CA SER A 27 7.40 -15.89 0.02
C SER A 27 8.86 -16.29 0.06
N HIS A 28 9.72 -15.41 -0.44
CA HIS A 28 11.18 -15.57 -0.40
C HIS A 28 11.71 -15.49 1.03
N PHE A 29 10.90 -15.01 1.98
CA PHE A 29 11.20 -15.04 3.40
C PHE A 29 10.69 -16.33 4.07
N THR A 30 11.57 -16.99 4.82
CA THR A 30 11.23 -18.21 5.56
C THR A 30 10.57 -17.94 6.92
N HIS A 31 10.79 -16.75 7.50
CA HIS A 31 10.28 -16.37 8.82
C HIS A 31 9.70 -14.97 8.83
N PHE A 32 8.74 -14.73 9.72
CA PHE A 32 8.39 -13.37 10.14
C PHE A 32 9.49 -12.79 11.04
N ILE A 33 9.64 -11.46 11.00
CA ILE A 33 10.51 -10.77 11.96
C ILE A 33 9.83 -10.77 13.33
N THR A 34 10.51 -11.30 14.33
CA THR A 34 10.03 -11.35 15.72
C THR A 34 10.87 -10.45 16.62
N ARG A 35 10.42 -10.26 17.86
CA ARG A 35 11.11 -9.48 18.90
C ARG A 35 11.44 -10.38 20.08
N ASP A 36 12.68 -10.28 20.56
CA ASP A 36 13.14 -10.81 21.84
C ASP A 36 13.78 -9.66 22.64
N GLY A 37 13.10 -9.20 23.69
CA GLY A 37 13.49 -7.99 24.43
C GLY A 37 13.66 -6.78 23.50
N ALA A 38 14.85 -6.20 23.48
CA ALA A 38 15.20 -5.07 22.61
C ALA A 38 15.74 -5.49 21.22
N THR A 39 15.77 -6.79 20.92
CA THR A 39 16.38 -7.34 19.70
C THR A 39 15.32 -7.81 18.72
N LEU A 40 15.49 -7.46 17.43
CA LEU A 40 14.73 -8.06 16.34
C LEU A 40 15.39 -9.35 15.87
N LYS A 41 14.59 -10.33 15.45
CA LYS A 41 15.05 -11.67 15.04
C LYS A 41 14.43 -12.09 13.71
N ASP A 42 15.22 -12.78 12.89
CA ASP A 42 14.77 -13.51 11.70
C ASP A 42 15.10 -14.99 11.93
N GLY A 43 14.09 -15.76 12.36
CA GLY A 43 14.32 -17.06 13.00
C GLY A 43 15.17 -16.90 14.28
N ASP A 44 16.24 -17.67 14.41
CA ASP A 44 17.15 -17.58 15.57
C ASP A 44 18.23 -16.49 15.41
N LYS A 45 18.32 -15.88 14.21
CA LYS A 45 19.37 -14.91 13.89
C LYS A 45 18.96 -13.51 14.30
N VAL A 46 19.92 -12.74 14.81
CA VAL A 46 19.72 -11.31 15.08
C VAL A 46 19.48 -10.55 13.77
N PHE A 47 18.36 -9.85 13.69
CA PHE A 47 18.02 -8.98 12.58
C PHE A 47 18.41 -7.54 12.90
N ARG A 48 19.30 -6.97 12.08
CA ARG A 48 19.68 -5.56 12.11
C ARG A 48 19.49 -4.99 10.73
N PHE A 49 18.92 -3.80 10.65
CA PHE A 49 18.75 -3.09 9.39
C PHE A 49 19.10 -1.62 9.57
N ALA A 50 19.57 -1.02 8.48
CA ALA A 50 19.63 0.40 8.26
C ALA A 50 18.88 0.66 6.94
N GLY A 51 18.24 1.82 6.82
CA GLY A 51 17.46 2.16 5.63
C GLY A 51 17.11 3.64 5.61
N ILE A 52 16.72 4.11 4.44
CA ILE A 52 16.30 5.50 4.16
C ILE A 52 14.86 5.51 3.69
N HIS A 53 13.97 6.25 4.35
CA HIS A 53 12.53 6.20 4.03
C HIS A 53 12.28 6.31 2.52
N ALA A 54 11.45 5.41 1.98
CA ALA A 54 11.09 5.37 0.56
C ALA A 54 9.58 5.66 0.42
N PRO A 55 9.14 6.90 0.76
CA PRO A 55 7.73 7.20 0.91
C PRO A 55 6.92 6.99 -0.37
N GLU A 56 7.53 7.27 -1.52
CA GLU A 56 6.86 7.34 -2.81
C GLU A 56 6.83 6.02 -3.60
N LEU A 57 7.32 4.92 -3.00
CA LEU A 57 7.47 3.63 -3.67
C LEU A 57 6.14 3.06 -4.21
N HIS A 58 5.01 3.54 -3.70
CA HIS A 58 3.67 3.15 -4.16
C HIS A 58 2.79 4.31 -4.64
N ARG A 59 3.33 5.54 -4.67
CA ARG A 59 2.66 6.74 -5.21
C ARG A 59 3.68 7.87 -5.30
N ILE A 60 3.96 8.34 -6.50
CA ILE A 60 5.01 9.33 -6.77
C ILE A 60 4.39 10.74 -6.79
N GLU A 61 5.07 11.69 -6.18
CA GLU A 61 4.81 13.12 -6.32
C GLU A 61 5.33 13.60 -7.65
N ASP A 62 4.43 14.12 -8.49
CA ASP A 62 4.77 14.66 -9.81
C ASP A 62 5.18 16.14 -9.65
N ASP A 63 6.31 16.36 -8.98
CA ASP A 63 6.86 17.68 -8.70
C ASP A 63 7.15 18.47 -9.98
N ALA A 64 7.49 17.78 -11.06
CA ALA A 64 7.75 18.39 -12.37
C ALA A 64 6.50 19.11 -12.93
N ARG A 65 5.30 18.62 -12.60
CA ARG A 65 4.04 19.24 -13.00
C ARG A 65 3.64 20.40 -12.08
N GLY A 66 4.21 20.47 -10.88
CA GLY A 66 3.97 21.51 -9.89
C GLY A 66 2.58 21.44 -9.23
N PRO A 67 2.17 22.49 -8.51
CA PRO A 67 0.95 22.47 -7.71
C PRO A 67 -0.30 22.53 -8.59
N CYS A 68 -1.35 21.83 -8.17
CA CYS A 68 -2.66 21.92 -8.81
C CYS A 68 -3.32 23.27 -8.52
N ARG A 69 -3.65 24.01 -9.59
CA ARG A 69 -4.31 25.33 -9.50
C ARG A 69 -5.70 25.30 -8.86
N ALA A 70 -6.40 24.17 -8.93
CA ALA A 70 -7.72 24.00 -8.32
C ALA A 70 -7.66 23.74 -6.81
N ASP A 71 -6.47 23.51 -6.25
CA ASP A 71 -6.27 23.26 -4.83
C ASP A 71 -5.83 24.55 -4.11
N PRO A 72 -6.70 25.19 -3.32
CA PRO A 72 -6.42 26.50 -2.71
C PRO A 72 -5.32 26.44 -1.63
N ARG A 73 -4.88 25.24 -1.25
CA ARG A 73 -3.85 25.05 -0.23
C ARG A 73 -2.45 25.38 -0.73
N GLY A 74 -2.23 25.45 -2.04
CA GLY A 74 -0.96 25.87 -2.65
C GLY A 74 0.18 24.86 -2.59
N TRP A 75 0.07 23.78 -1.81
CA TRP A 75 1.07 22.70 -1.70
C TRP A 75 0.62 21.36 -2.30
N GLY A 76 -0.56 21.29 -2.91
CA GLY A 76 -1.08 20.06 -3.49
C GLY A 76 -0.40 19.72 -4.81
N GLN A 77 0.62 18.88 -4.80
CA GLN A 77 1.25 18.36 -6.02
C GLN A 77 0.30 17.45 -6.81
N TYR A 78 0.60 17.26 -8.09
CA TYR A 78 0.04 16.12 -8.82
C TYR A 78 0.71 14.83 -8.35
N PHE A 79 0.05 13.70 -8.60
CA PHE A 79 0.59 12.39 -8.24
C PHE A 79 0.41 11.44 -9.41
N LYS A 80 1.34 10.49 -9.52
CA LYS A 80 1.27 9.39 -10.47
C LYS A 80 1.52 8.06 -9.75
N TRP A 81 0.97 7.00 -10.33
CA TRP A 81 1.32 5.66 -9.88
C TRP A 81 2.66 5.26 -10.47
N PRO A 82 3.59 4.73 -9.66
CA PRO A 82 4.78 4.10 -10.21
C PRO A 82 4.40 2.91 -11.09
N THR A 83 5.15 2.71 -12.16
CA THR A 83 5.12 1.50 -12.97
C THR A 83 5.78 0.34 -12.23
N ALA A 84 5.47 -0.89 -12.63
CA ALA A 84 6.11 -2.08 -12.05
C ALA A 84 7.63 -2.06 -12.23
N GLN A 85 8.12 -1.55 -13.37
CA GLN A 85 9.56 -1.42 -13.63
C GLN A 85 10.22 -0.37 -12.73
N GLU A 86 9.56 0.77 -12.48
CA GLU A 86 10.05 1.78 -11.54
C GLU A 86 10.15 1.20 -10.13
N GLN A 87 9.14 0.45 -9.67
CA GLN A 87 9.18 -0.22 -8.36
C GLN A 87 10.29 -1.27 -8.30
N GLN A 88 10.39 -2.14 -9.31
CA GLN A 88 11.43 -3.16 -9.39
C GLN A 88 12.82 -2.53 -9.30
N ASN A 89 13.11 -1.52 -10.14
CA ASN A 89 14.41 -0.87 -10.21
C ASN A 89 14.77 -0.16 -8.90
N TRP A 90 13.80 0.54 -8.30
CA TRP A 90 14.03 1.23 -7.04
C TRP A 90 14.33 0.24 -5.91
N ILE A 91 13.54 -0.83 -5.79
CA ILE A 91 13.76 -1.89 -4.80
C ILE A 91 15.13 -2.54 -5.00
N GLN A 92 15.51 -2.82 -6.26
CA GLN A 92 16.80 -3.39 -6.59
C GLN A 92 17.95 -2.50 -6.12
N ALA A 93 17.86 -1.19 -6.37
CA ALA A 93 18.86 -0.23 -5.93
C ALA A 93 18.99 -0.18 -4.40
N MET A 94 17.87 -0.25 -3.66
CA MET A 94 17.88 -0.30 -2.20
C MET A 94 18.55 -1.58 -1.68
N VAL A 95 18.21 -2.74 -2.24
CA VAL A 95 18.82 -4.01 -1.85
C VAL A 95 20.31 -4.06 -2.18
N GLN A 96 20.73 -3.56 -3.35
CA GLN A 96 22.14 -3.50 -3.76
C GLN A 96 23.00 -2.61 -2.85
N THR A 97 22.40 -1.58 -2.25
CA THR A 97 23.08 -0.73 -1.25
C THR A 97 23.05 -1.31 0.16
N GLY A 98 22.49 -2.52 0.33
CA GLY A 98 22.48 -3.27 1.59
C GLY A 98 21.26 -3.00 2.49
N ALA A 99 20.24 -2.30 1.99
CA ALA A 99 19.00 -2.13 2.75
C ALA A 99 18.30 -3.48 2.95
N LYS A 100 17.92 -3.76 4.20
CA LYS A 100 17.23 -5.01 4.59
C LYS A 100 15.76 -4.80 4.92
N ALA A 101 15.41 -3.60 5.37
CA ALA A 101 14.04 -3.21 5.61
C ALA A 101 13.84 -1.74 5.25
N GLN A 102 12.67 -1.42 4.68
CA GLN A 102 12.35 -0.06 4.32
C GLN A 102 10.94 0.35 4.75
N ARG A 103 10.83 1.56 5.29
CA ARG A 103 9.55 2.19 5.56
C ARG A 103 9.08 2.96 4.32
N VAL A 104 7.87 2.65 3.89
CA VAL A 104 7.11 3.39 2.88
C VAL A 104 6.15 4.37 3.54
N TYR A 105 5.41 5.14 2.76
CA TYR A 105 4.42 6.04 3.33
C TYR A 105 3.06 5.37 3.51
N VAL A 106 2.07 6.16 3.91
CA VAL A 106 0.75 5.64 4.29
C VAL A 106 -0.16 5.48 3.09
N LEU A 107 -1.29 4.80 3.26
CA LEU A 107 -2.34 4.80 2.25
C LEU A 107 -2.96 6.20 2.16
N SER A 108 -2.83 6.83 1.00
CA SER A 108 -3.39 8.16 0.75
C SER A 108 -4.92 8.14 0.83
N VAL A 109 -5.54 9.15 1.46
CA VAL A 109 -6.99 9.25 1.61
C VAL A 109 -7.55 10.35 0.71
N GLN A 110 -8.67 10.07 0.03
CA GLN A 110 -9.33 11.01 -0.86
C GLN A 110 -9.70 12.32 -0.16
N GLN A 111 -9.46 13.42 -0.86
CA GLN A 111 -9.74 14.79 -0.45
C GLN A 111 -10.64 15.49 -1.47
N GLU A 112 -11.21 16.62 -1.05
CA GLU A 112 -12.18 17.40 -1.82
C GLU A 112 -11.70 17.79 -3.23
N PHE A 113 -10.45 18.26 -3.34
CA PHE A 113 -9.88 18.75 -4.61
C PHE A 113 -9.27 17.65 -5.48
N ASP A 114 -9.19 16.40 -5.01
CA ASP A 114 -8.49 15.34 -5.74
C ASP A 114 -9.13 15.08 -7.11
N LYS A 115 -10.46 15.12 -7.20
CA LYS A 115 -11.17 14.96 -8.49
C LYS A 115 -10.84 16.10 -9.46
N ALA A 116 -10.87 17.34 -8.99
CA ALA A 116 -10.55 18.52 -9.82
C ALA A 116 -9.08 18.54 -10.27
N CYS A 117 -8.20 17.97 -9.44
CA CYS A 117 -6.77 17.82 -9.73
C CYS A 117 -6.42 16.50 -10.44
N GLY A 118 -7.39 15.64 -10.76
CA GLY A 118 -7.15 14.33 -11.37
C GLY A 118 -6.24 13.42 -10.53
N ARG A 119 -6.24 13.57 -9.21
CA ARG A 119 -5.45 12.76 -8.29
C ARG A 119 -6.22 11.51 -7.90
N GLU A 120 -5.55 10.38 -8.02
CA GLU A 120 -6.03 9.12 -7.48
C GLU A 120 -5.42 8.88 -6.09
N THR A 121 -6.19 8.22 -5.22
CA THR A 121 -5.80 7.85 -3.86
C THR A 121 -6.13 6.39 -3.57
N HIS A 122 -5.43 5.79 -2.62
CA HIS A 122 -5.67 4.42 -2.15
C HIS A 122 -7.03 4.24 -1.48
N ILE A 123 -7.41 5.18 -0.61
CA ILE A 123 -8.68 5.15 0.11
C ILE A 123 -9.60 6.21 -0.50
N LEU A 124 -10.76 5.76 -0.97
CA LEU A 124 -11.82 6.58 -1.52
C LEU A 124 -12.89 6.86 -0.46
N ALA A 125 -13.58 7.98 -0.63
CA ALA A 125 -14.75 8.30 0.16
C ALA A 125 -15.83 7.21 -0.01
N PRO A 126 -16.68 7.01 1.02
CA PRO A 126 -17.87 6.19 0.89
C PRO A 126 -18.77 6.63 -0.28
N GLU A 127 -19.47 5.68 -0.91
CA GLU A 127 -20.51 5.99 -1.91
C GLU A 127 -21.75 6.64 -1.28
N THR A 128 -22.08 6.23 -0.06
CA THR A 128 -23.22 6.71 0.70
C THR A 128 -22.76 7.36 2.00
N ALA A 129 -23.58 8.26 2.57
CA ALA A 129 -23.21 9.00 3.78
C ALA A 129 -22.93 8.11 5.01
N ASP A 130 -23.54 6.92 5.07
CA ASP A 130 -23.38 5.92 6.14
C ASP A 130 -22.44 4.76 5.75
N GLY A 131 -21.85 4.82 4.55
CA GLY A 131 -20.99 3.78 4.02
C GLY A 131 -19.57 3.81 4.61
N MET A 132 -18.84 2.73 4.37
CA MET A 132 -17.41 2.64 4.71
C MET A 132 -16.55 3.23 3.59
N PRO A 133 -15.34 3.75 3.92
CA PRO A 133 -14.35 4.09 2.91
C PRO A 133 -14.07 2.88 2.03
N ARG A 134 -13.82 3.13 0.75
CA ARG A 134 -13.58 2.09 -0.24
C ARG A 134 -12.12 2.07 -0.63
N LEU A 135 -11.60 0.92 -1.02
CA LEU A 135 -10.26 0.82 -1.59
C LEU A 135 -10.33 1.08 -3.10
N ASN A 136 -9.38 1.87 -3.59
CA ASN A 136 -9.17 2.04 -5.02
C ASN A 136 -8.39 0.84 -5.55
N GLU A 137 -9.08 -0.07 -6.22
CA GLU A 137 -8.50 -1.31 -6.76
C GLU A 137 -7.25 -1.06 -7.63
N LYS A 138 -7.25 -0.01 -8.45
CA LYS A 138 -6.08 0.33 -9.28
C LYS A 138 -4.87 0.71 -8.41
N ALA A 139 -5.09 1.50 -7.37
CA ALA A 139 -4.03 1.90 -6.44
C ALA A 139 -3.55 0.70 -5.60
N MET A 140 -4.47 -0.18 -5.17
CA MET A 140 -4.11 -1.36 -4.40
C MET A 140 -3.27 -2.35 -5.21
N ARG A 141 -3.54 -2.54 -6.50
CA ARG A 141 -2.66 -3.36 -7.35
C ARG A 141 -1.23 -2.83 -7.47
N VAL A 142 -1.05 -1.51 -7.49
CA VAL A 142 0.27 -0.87 -7.48
C VAL A 142 0.97 -1.08 -6.13
N TYR A 143 0.21 -1.04 -5.04
CA TYR A 143 0.69 -1.35 -3.69
C TYR A 143 1.07 -2.83 -3.53
N ASP A 144 0.27 -3.73 -4.10
CA ASP A 144 0.53 -5.17 -4.10
C ASP A 144 1.78 -5.51 -4.93
N ASN A 145 1.97 -4.86 -6.08
CA ASN A 145 3.18 -5.02 -6.89
C ASN A 145 4.44 -4.61 -6.11
N MET A 146 4.39 -3.51 -5.34
CA MET A 146 5.50 -3.12 -4.47
C MET A 146 5.82 -4.21 -3.44
N ILE A 147 4.80 -4.81 -2.81
CA ILE A 147 4.99 -5.88 -1.82
C ILE A 147 5.60 -7.12 -2.48
N ALA A 148 5.07 -7.53 -3.65
CA ALA A 148 5.55 -8.68 -4.39
C ALA A 148 7.01 -8.50 -4.85
N GLU A 149 7.35 -7.33 -5.40
CA GLU A 149 8.73 -7.02 -5.80
C GLU A 149 9.69 -6.93 -4.61
N ALA A 150 9.22 -6.42 -3.46
CA ALA A 150 10.03 -6.37 -2.26
C ALA A 150 10.33 -7.79 -1.72
N ASP A 151 9.32 -8.68 -1.71
CA ASP A 151 9.51 -10.08 -1.34
C ASP A 151 10.53 -10.77 -2.26
N LYS A 152 10.30 -10.72 -3.58
CA LYS A 152 11.16 -11.32 -4.62
C LYS A 152 12.62 -10.90 -4.51
N GLN A 153 12.88 -9.68 -4.07
CA GLN A 153 14.23 -9.10 -4.00
C GLN A 153 14.82 -9.14 -2.58
N GLY A 154 14.09 -9.65 -1.59
CA GLY A 154 14.57 -9.79 -0.22
C GLY A 154 14.55 -8.50 0.62
N LEU A 155 13.70 -7.53 0.26
CA LEU A 155 13.48 -6.30 1.03
C LEU A 155 12.27 -6.44 1.96
N ARG A 156 12.48 -6.33 3.28
CA ARG A 156 11.35 -6.27 4.23
C ARG A 156 10.69 -4.89 4.19
N LEU A 157 9.37 -4.81 4.37
CA LEU A 157 8.66 -3.53 4.36
C LEU A 157 8.04 -3.21 5.72
N ILE A 158 8.12 -1.94 6.12
CA ILE A 158 7.33 -1.36 7.21
C ILE A 158 6.20 -0.56 6.56
N LEU A 159 4.97 -1.05 6.72
CA LEU A 159 3.77 -0.57 6.04
C LEU A 159 2.85 0.19 7.01
N PRO A 160 2.99 1.51 7.16
CA PRO A 160 2.04 2.29 7.95
C PRO A 160 0.75 2.50 7.16
N PHE A 161 -0.42 2.48 7.81
CA PHE A 161 -1.70 2.58 7.08
C PHE A 161 -2.23 4.00 6.95
N ILE A 162 -2.11 4.82 8.00
CA ILE A 162 -2.69 6.17 8.06
C ILE A 162 -1.70 7.11 8.71
N ASP A 163 -1.59 8.33 8.18
CA ASP A 163 -0.75 9.37 8.74
C ASP A 163 -1.50 10.16 9.81
N HIS A 164 -0.75 10.68 10.79
CA HIS A 164 -1.24 11.71 11.69
C HIS A 164 -1.44 13.05 10.96
N TRP A 165 -0.54 13.37 10.02
CA TRP A 165 -0.50 14.66 9.31
C TRP A 165 -1.37 14.66 8.04
N TRP A 166 -1.20 15.67 7.18
CA TRP A 166 -2.13 15.97 6.08
C TRP A 166 -1.57 15.76 4.67
N TRP A 167 -0.30 15.38 4.52
CA TRP A 167 0.41 15.41 3.23
C TRP A 167 -0.27 14.50 2.18
N TRP A 168 -0.45 13.22 2.49
CA TRP A 168 -1.29 12.30 1.69
C TRP A 168 -2.70 12.14 2.28
N ALA A 169 -3.19 13.23 2.88
CA ALA A 169 -4.21 13.17 3.92
C ALA A 169 -3.75 12.32 5.12
N GLY A 170 -4.66 12.09 6.07
CA GLY A 170 -4.36 11.34 7.27
C GLY A 170 -5.60 11.11 8.11
N ALA A 171 -5.40 10.83 9.39
CA ALA A 171 -6.44 10.44 10.35
C ALA A 171 -7.60 11.43 10.37
N SER A 172 -7.32 12.73 10.27
CA SER A 172 -8.36 13.76 10.21
C SER A 172 -9.25 13.65 8.96
N SER A 173 -8.67 13.35 7.80
CA SER A 173 -9.43 13.17 6.55
C SER A 173 -10.22 11.87 6.55
N LEU A 174 -9.60 10.76 7.01
CA LEU A 174 -10.29 9.48 7.16
C LEU A 174 -11.45 9.60 8.17
N ARG A 175 -11.22 10.29 9.29
CA ARG A 175 -12.28 10.58 10.26
C ARG A 175 -13.40 11.38 9.62
N ARG A 176 -13.11 12.41 8.81
CA ARG A 176 -14.14 13.17 8.09
C ARG A 176 -14.93 12.32 7.11
N SER A 177 -14.28 11.37 6.40
CA SER A 177 -14.98 10.50 5.45
C SER A 177 -15.91 9.51 6.14
N ILE A 178 -15.59 9.08 7.37
CA ILE A 178 -16.41 8.14 8.16
C ILE A 178 -17.44 8.87 9.05
N MET A 179 -17.08 10.05 9.58
CA MET A 179 -17.85 10.76 10.60
C MET A 179 -18.77 11.86 10.06
N LYS A 180 -19.32 11.70 8.85
CA LYS A 180 -20.47 12.54 8.45
C LYS A 180 -21.67 12.42 9.39
N LYS A 181 -21.66 11.49 10.38
CA LYS A 181 -22.38 11.65 11.68
C LYS A 181 -21.93 10.80 12.89
N ARG A 182 -20.87 9.97 12.86
CA ARG A 182 -20.48 9.20 14.07
C ARG A 182 -19.72 10.06 15.08
N LYS A 183 -20.38 10.46 16.17
CA LYS A 183 -19.84 11.32 17.25
C LYS A 183 -18.71 10.69 18.09
N THR A 184 -18.31 9.45 17.86
CA THR A 184 -17.38 8.73 18.73
C THR A 184 -16.49 7.81 17.90
N PHE A 185 -15.25 8.22 17.63
CA PHE A 185 -14.22 7.27 17.22
C PHE A 185 -12.82 7.61 17.72
N ILE A 186 -12.56 8.85 18.12
CA ILE A 186 -11.29 9.23 18.75
C ILE A 186 -11.62 10.26 19.83
N GLY A 187 -11.17 10.01 21.07
CA GLY A 187 -11.21 10.99 22.17
C GLY A 187 -10.47 12.29 21.79
N PRO A 188 -10.60 13.37 22.58
CA PRO A 188 -10.04 14.67 22.21
C PRO A 188 -8.53 14.55 22.00
N ILE A 189 -8.11 14.73 20.75
CA ILE A 189 -6.70 14.96 20.42
C ILE A 189 -6.40 16.35 20.98
N ALA A 190 -5.70 16.39 22.11
CA ALA A 190 -5.13 17.63 22.63
C ALA A 190 -4.29 18.26 21.51
N ARG A 191 -4.64 19.47 21.10
CA ARG A 191 -3.79 20.27 20.21
C ARG A 191 -2.50 20.56 20.98
N PRO A 192 -1.31 20.17 20.51
CA PRO A 192 -0.09 20.74 21.05
C PRO A 192 -0.06 22.22 20.65
N SER A 193 -0.05 23.08 21.65
CA SER A 193 0.16 24.51 21.50
C SER A 193 1.61 24.77 21.08
N LYS A 194 1.80 25.15 19.80
CA LYS A 194 2.98 25.80 19.20
C LYS A 194 4.33 25.03 19.27
N PRO A 195 5.19 25.17 18.25
CA PRO A 195 6.55 24.62 18.28
C PRO A 195 7.42 25.45 19.24
N ILE A 196 8.01 24.80 20.25
CA ILE A 196 9.13 25.35 21.00
C ILE A 196 10.39 24.88 20.28
N TRP A 197 11.02 25.80 19.56
CA TRP A 197 12.42 25.71 19.20
C TRP A 197 13.21 26.40 20.33
N MET A 198 14.15 25.66 20.93
CA MET A 198 15.36 26.16 21.58
C MET A 198 16.46 25.16 21.31
#